data_AF-A0A6I7PCH4-F1
#
_entry.id   AF-A0A6I7PCH4-F1
#
_cell.length_a   1.000
_cell.length_b   1.000
_cell.length_c   1.000
_cell.angle_alpha   90.00
_cell.angle_beta   90.00
_cell.angle_gamma   90.00
#
_symmetry.space_group_name_H-M   'P 1'
#
loop_
_entity.id
_entity.type
_entity.pdbx_description
1 polymer ?
#
loop_
_entity_poly.entity_id
_entity_poly.type
_entity_poly.pdbx_seq_one_letter_code
_entity_poly.pdbx_strand_id
1 'polypeptide(L)'
;MKRLSAVVLICAAALTAGADDLEEALRLLSQQALSVNIVARITENGQETVWNMEVSRVTIAGRAVVLRLDGSNVVVVVQFTPYRENADELLLVAQGQTWVGGTAGEEVKYRTSFKSMPVTLGESVVFFPLGARVDGIALEDDEYAGFNIELEVQVVPYQTAAE
;
A
#
# COMPACT_ATOMS: atom_id res chain seq x y z
N MET A 1 5.98 16.67 71.93
CA MET A 1 6.98 15.86 71.20
C MET A 1 6.27 15.09 70.08
N LYS A 2 6.73 15.32 68.84
CA LYS A 2 6.59 14.52 67.61
C LYS A 2 5.20 13.96 67.23
N ARG A 3 4.48 14.72 66.39
CA ARG A 3 3.59 14.19 65.34
C ARG A 3 4.16 14.68 64.01
N LEU A 4 4.58 13.77 63.12
CA LEU A 4 4.60 13.90 61.66
C LEU A 4 5.44 12.76 61.09
N SER A 5 4.81 11.81 60.39
CA SER A 5 5.42 11.00 59.33
C SER A 5 4.34 10.06 58.81
N ALA A 6 3.60 10.48 57.78
CA ALA A 6 2.82 9.58 56.91
C ALA A 6 2.15 10.38 55.76
N VAL A 7 2.89 11.14 54.97
CA VAL A 7 2.37 11.66 53.69
C VAL A 7 3.49 11.72 52.65
N VAL A 8 4.03 10.56 52.26
CA VAL A 8 4.78 10.42 51.00
C VAL A 8 4.55 8.99 50.51
N LEU A 9 3.38 8.68 49.95
CA LEU A 9 3.20 7.40 49.22
C LEU A 9 1.96 7.36 48.28
N ILE A 10 1.52 8.49 47.70
CA ILE A 10 0.28 8.48 46.87
C ILE A 10 0.52 8.90 45.40
N CYS A 11 1.71 9.37 45.01
CA CYS A 11 1.94 9.84 43.63
C CYS A 11 2.48 8.78 42.64
N ALA A 12 2.83 7.57 43.08
CA ALA A 12 3.42 6.56 42.19
C ALA A 12 2.40 5.74 41.38
N ALA A 13 1.14 5.63 41.82
CA ALA A 13 0.15 4.74 41.20
C ALA A 13 -0.51 5.31 39.92
N ALA A 14 -0.46 6.63 39.71
CA ALA A 14 -1.07 7.25 38.53
C ALA A 14 -0.19 7.13 37.27
N LEU A 15 1.12 6.94 37.44
CA LEU A 15 2.07 6.79 36.32
C LEU A 15 2.09 5.36 35.74
N THR A 16 1.77 4.35 36.53
CA THR A 16 1.75 2.94 36.07
C THR A 16 0.50 2.62 35.25
N ALA A 17 -0.66 3.18 35.63
CA ALA A 17 -1.92 2.92 34.93
C ALA A 17 -1.94 3.40 33.47
N GLY A 18 -1.23 4.48 33.15
CA GLY A 18 -1.12 4.99 31.77
C GLY A 18 -0.04 4.30 30.93
N ALA A 19 0.92 3.64 31.57
CA ALA A 19 1.97 2.89 30.87
C ALA A 19 1.44 1.55 30.33
N ASP A 20 0.67 0.82 31.14
CA ASP A 20 0.05 -0.45 30.75
C ASP A 20 -0.93 -0.27 29.58
N ASP A 21 -1.71 0.82 29.56
CA ASP A 21 -2.69 1.11 28.50
C ASP A 21 -1.99 1.45 27.16
N LEU A 22 -0.87 2.18 27.21
CA LEU A 22 -0.08 2.48 26.01
C LEU A 22 0.60 1.22 25.45
N GLU A 23 1.18 0.39 26.32
CA GLU A 23 1.83 -0.86 25.90
C GLU A 23 0.82 -1.82 25.26
N GLU A 24 -0.37 -1.94 25.85
CA GLU A 24 -1.46 -2.74 25.28
C GLU A 24 -1.93 -2.18 23.93
N ALA A 25 -2.09 -0.85 23.80
CA ALA A 25 -2.45 -0.24 22.53
C ALA A 25 -1.39 -0.47 21.44
N LEU A 26 -0.10 -0.35 21.77
CA LEU A 26 1.01 -0.63 20.85
C LEU A 26 1.06 -2.11 20.45
N ARG A 27 0.78 -3.01 21.39
CA ARG A 27 0.69 -4.46 21.14
C ARG A 27 -0.45 -4.77 20.17
N LEU A 28 -1.65 -4.21 20.41
CA LEU A 28 -2.80 -4.39 19.53
C LEU A 28 -2.56 -3.83 18.13
N LEU A 29 -1.92 -2.66 18.01
CA LEU A 29 -1.54 -2.09 16.72
C LEU A 29 -0.52 -2.97 15.98
N SER A 30 0.45 -3.51 16.70
CA SER A 30 1.48 -4.39 16.13
C SER A 30 0.88 -5.71 15.63
N GLN A 31 -0.10 -6.28 16.35
CA GLN A 31 -0.83 -7.49 15.94
C GLN A 31 -1.73 -7.26 14.71
N GLN A 32 -2.15 -6.02 14.47
CA GLN A 32 -2.95 -5.63 13.31
C GLN A 32 -2.12 -5.13 12.14
N ALA A 33 -0.79 -5.00 12.32
CA ALA A 33 0.10 -4.53 11.29
C ALA A 33 0.18 -5.53 10.12
N LEU A 34 0.23 -4.97 8.92
CA LEU A 34 0.29 -5.67 7.65
C LEU A 34 1.54 -5.21 6.91
N SER A 35 2.23 -6.14 6.26
CA SER A 35 3.19 -5.81 5.21
C SER A 35 2.51 -5.91 3.86
N VAL A 36 2.58 -4.83 3.08
CA VAL A 36 2.15 -4.79 1.68
C VAL A 36 3.41 -4.83 0.83
N ASN A 37 3.64 -5.97 0.20
CA ASN A 37 4.76 -6.19 -0.72
C ASN A 37 4.26 -5.91 -2.14
N ILE A 38 4.97 -5.08 -2.88
CA ILE A 38 4.56 -4.62 -4.20
C ILE A 38 5.73 -4.78 -5.15
N VAL A 39 5.50 -5.50 -6.25
CA VAL A 39 6.41 -5.55 -7.40
C VAL A 39 5.75 -4.78 -8.53
N ALA A 40 6.42 -3.74 -9.00
CA ALA A 40 5.94 -2.89 -10.09
C ALA A 40 6.82 -3.06 -11.32
N ARG A 41 6.19 -3.16 -12.49
CA ARG A 41 6.86 -3.32 -13.78
C ARG A 41 6.20 -2.42 -14.81
N ILE A 42 7.02 -1.68 -15.55
CA ILE A 42 6.60 -0.97 -16.76
C ILE A 42 7.23 -1.70 -17.94
N THR A 43 6.39 -2.11 -18.87
CA THR A 43 6.79 -2.86 -20.06
C THR A 43 6.41 -2.11 -21.32
N GLU A 44 7.30 -2.11 -22.30
CA GLU A 44 7.02 -1.58 -23.63
C GLU A 44 6.42 -2.70 -24.51
N ASN A 45 5.27 -2.43 -25.14
CA ASN A 45 4.47 -3.36 -25.94
C ASN A 45 4.18 -4.71 -25.23
N GLY A 46 4.21 -4.70 -23.89
CA GLY A 46 4.04 -5.88 -23.05
C GLY A 46 5.10 -6.97 -23.24
N GLN A 47 6.29 -6.62 -23.74
CA GLN A 47 7.40 -7.58 -23.95
C GLN A 47 8.66 -7.17 -23.19
N GLU A 48 9.14 -5.95 -23.39
CA GLU A 48 10.41 -5.50 -22.81
C GLU A 48 10.16 -4.74 -21.49
N THR A 49 10.74 -5.21 -20.39
CA THR A 49 10.66 -4.47 -19.11
C THR A 49 11.65 -3.31 -19.16
N VAL A 50 11.13 -2.11 -19.36
CA VAL A 50 11.94 -0.87 -19.40
C VAL A 50 12.19 -0.31 -18.01
N TRP A 51 11.39 -0.72 -17.02
CA TRP A 51 11.54 -0.29 -15.63
C TRP A 51 10.88 -1.29 -14.67
N ASN A 52 11.50 -1.50 -13.50
CA ASN A 52 10.93 -2.30 -12.43
C ASN A 52 11.29 -1.73 -11.05
N MET A 53 10.52 -2.13 -10.04
CA MET A 53 10.77 -1.80 -8.64
C MET A 53 10.11 -2.84 -7.75
N GLU A 54 10.75 -3.12 -6.62
CA GLU A 54 10.19 -3.90 -5.52
C GLU A 54 10.14 -3.02 -4.27
N VAL A 55 9.01 -3.05 -3.56
CA VAL A 55 8.82 -2.22 -2.37
C VAL A 55 7.93 -2.92 -1.35
N SER A 56 8.36 -2.90 -0.09
CA SER A 56 7.53 -3.30 1.05
C SER A 56 7.16 -2.09 1.88
N ARG A 57 5.91 -2.07 2.35
CA ARG A 57 5.36 -1.00 3.19
C ARG A 57 4.54 -1.59 4.33
N VAL A 58 4.73 -1.05 5.54
CA VAL A 58 3.95 -1.45 6.71
C VAL A 58 2.72 -0.56 6.85
N THR A 59 1.56 -1.18 7.01
CA THR A 59 0.29 -0.51 7.23
C THR A 59 -0.57 -1.24 8.25
N ILE A 60 -1.78 -0.73 8.49
CA ILE A 60 -2.84 -1.41 9.23
C ILE A 60 -4.09 -1.44 8.36
N ALA A 61 -5.04 -2.31 8.69
CA ALA A 61 -6.32 -2.35 7.99
C ALA A 61 -7.00 -0.95 7.99
N GLY A 62 -7.57 -0.56 6.84
CA GLY A 62 -8.17 0.74 6.59
C GLY A 62 -7.16 1.87 6.28
N ARG A 63 -5.85 1.65 6.42
CA ARG A 63 -4.83 2.66 6.10
C ARG A 63 -4.17 2.38 4.76
N ALA A 64 -4.26 3.38 3.88
CA ALA A 64 -3.69 3.33 2.55
C ALA A 64 -2.15 3.28 2.54
N VAL A 65 -1.62 2.51 1.61
CA VAL A 65 -0.23 2.57 1.15
C VAL A 65 -0.23 3.24 -0.22
N VAL A 66 0.56 4.31 -0.36
CA VAL A 66 0.68 5.06 -1.61
C VAL A 66 2.05 4.79 -2.24
N LEU A 67 2.03 4.53 -3.54
CA LEU A 67 3.19 4.33 -4.39
C LEU A 67 3.18 5.36 -5.52
N ARG A 68 4.35 5.89 -5.85
CA ARG A 68 4.55 6.74 -7.01
C ARG A 68 5.66 6.15 -7.89
N LEU A 69 5.36 5.99 -9.16
CA LEU A 69 6.28 5.55 -10.20
C LEU A 69 6.51 6.73 -11.15
N ASP A 70 7.78 7.12 -11.31
CA ASP A 70 8.16 8.19 -12.24
C ASP A 70 9.00 7.56 -13.36
N GLY A 71 8.40 7.45 -14.55
CA GLY A 71 9.05 7.10 -15.80
C GLY A 71 9.47 8.34 -16.60
N SER A 72 10.10 8.15 -17.75
CA SER A 72 10.60 9.24 -18.60
C SER A 72 9.51 10.18 -19.13
N ASN A 73 8.33 9.64 -19.44
CA ASN A 73 7.17 10.37 -19.94
C ASN A 73 5.85 9.93 -19.27
N VAL A 74 5.92 9.17 -18.18
CA VAL A 74 4.74 8.66 -17.48
C VAL A 74 4.93 8.81 -15.98
N VAL A 75 3.92 9.32 -15.28
CA VAL A 75 3.84 9.31 -13.83
C VAL A 75 2.65 8.46 -13.43
N VAL A 76 2.85 7.54 -12.50
CA VAL A 76 1.81 6.64 -11.99
C VAL A 76 1.74 6.82 -10.48
N VAL A 77 0.56 7.08 -9.96
CA VAL A 77 0.31 7.07 -8.51
C VAL A 77 -0.71 5.99 -8.23
N VAL A 78 -0.38 5.10 -7.29
CA VAL A 78 -1.22 3.96 -6.95
C VAL A 78 -1.41 3.92 -5.45
N GLN A 79 -2.64 3.68 -5.04
CA GLN A 79 -3.01 3.53 -3.65
C GLN A 79 -3.61 2.15 -3.42
N PHE A 80 -3.09 1.46 -2.41
CA PHE A 80 -3.63 0.19 -1.93
C PHE A 80 -4.14 0.36 -0.50
N THR A 81 -5.43 0.15 -0.29
CA THR A 81 -6.06 0.19 1.03
C THR A 81 -6.60 -1.19 1.37
N PRO A 82 -5.96 -1.93 2.30
CA PRO A 82 -6.47 -3.22 2.75
C PRO A 82 -7.57 -3.02 3.80
N TYR A 83 -8.78 -3.54 3.59
CA TYR A 83 -9.83 -3.60 4.60
C TYR A 83 -9.95 -5.03 5.11
N ARG A 84 -9.94 -5.21 6.43
CA ARG A 84 -10.03 -6.56 7.01
C ARG A 84 -11.48 -7.03 7.01
N GLU A 85 -11.72 -8.21 6.45
CA GLU A 85 -13.04 -8.85 6.47
C GLU A 85 -13.10 -9.91 7.59
N ASN A 86 -12.04 -10.70 7.75
CA ASN A 86 -11.88 -11.65 8.85
C ASN A 86 -10.38 -11.91 9.15
N ALA A 87 -10.04 -13.04 9.80
CA ALA A 87 -8.67 -13.28 10.26
C ALA A 87 -7.65 -13.37 9.11
N ASP A 88 -8.03 -14.02 8.01
CA ASP A 88 -7.15 -14.34 6.89
C ASP A 88 -7.57 -13.70 5.55
N GLU A 89 -8.73 -13.05 5.49
CA GLU A 89 -9.24 -12.39 4.29
C GLU A 89 -9.32 -10.87 4.45
N LEU A 90 -8.99 -10.18 3.35
CA LEU A 90 -9.07 -8.75 3.21
C LEU A 90 -9.81 -8.39 1.91
N LEU A 91 -10.50 -7.27 1.92
CA LEU A 91 -10.86 -6.56 0.69
C LEU A 91 -9.74 -5.55 0.37
N LEU A 92 -8.98 -5.80 -0.69
CA LEU A 92 -7.96 -4.87 -1.17
C LEU A 92 -8.59 -3.89 -2.15
N VAL A 93 -8.57 -2.60 -1.80
CA VAL A 93 -9.01 -1.52 -2.69
C VAL A 93 -7.78 -0.90 -3.34
N ALA A 94 -7.73 -0.95 -4.67
CA ALA A 94 -6.68 -0.36 -5.50
C ALA A 94 -7.23 0.84 -6.27
N GLN A 95 -6.52 1.96 -6.20
CA GLN A 95 -6.81 3.17 -6.98
C GLN A 95 -5.57 3.57 -7.74
N GLY A 96 -5.65 3.65 -9.06
CA GLY A 96 -4.56 4.06 -9.94
C GLY A 96 -4.84 5.41 -10.58
N GLN A 97 -3.83 6.25 -10.67
CA GLN A 97 -3.83 7.49 -11.43
C GLN A 97 -2.59 7.52 -12.31
N THR A 98 -2.72 7.97 -13.54
CA THR A 98 -1.61 8.03 -14.48
C THR A 98 -1.67 9.31 -15.29
N TRP A 99 -0.52 9.97 -15.40
CA TRP A 99 -0.29 11.10 -16.29
C TRP A 99 0.73 10.66 -17.32
N VAL A 100 0.35 10.70 -18.60
CA VAL A 100 1.25 10.40 -19.73
C VAL A 100 1.54 11.71 -20.44
N GLY A 101 2.80 12.12 -20.39
CA GLY A 101 3.32 13.24 -21.15
C GLY A 101 3.65 12.83 -22.58
N GLY A 102 3.29 13.71 -23.51
CA GLY A 102 3.74 13.62 -24.90
C GLY A 102 5.11 14.25 -25.13
N THR A 103 5.56 14.32 -26.38
CA THR A 103 6.76 15.09 -26.72
C THR A 103 6.58 16.59 -26.45
N ALA A 104 7.68 17.37 -26.44
CA ALA A 104 7.66 18.76 -26.01
C ALA A 104 6.58 19.61 -26.73
N GLY A 105 5.51 19.94 -26.00
CA GLY A 105 4.37 20.73 -26.50
C GLY A 105 3.04 19.97 -26.60
N GLU A 106 3.04 18.65 -26.39
CA GLU A 106 1.82 17.82 -26.38
C GLU A 106 1.09 17.88 -25.02
N GLU A 107 -0.24 17.69 -25.06
CA GLU A 107 -1.12 17.71 -23.89
C GLU A 107 -0.87 16.48 -22.99
N VAL A 108 -0.84 16.70 -21.67
CA VAL A 108 -0.70 15.60 -20.70
C VAL A 108 -2.01 14.84 -20.60
N LYS A 109 -2.00 13.54 -20.96
CA LYS A 109 -3.17 12.66 -20.83
C LYS A 109 -3.29 12.14 -19.40
N TYR A 110 -4.45 12.30 -18.79
CA TYR A 110 -4.76 11.79 -17.45
C TYR A 110 -5.70 10.60 -17.50
N ARG A 111 -5.41 9.55 -16.72
CA ARG A 111 -6.23 8.34 -16.57
C ARG A 111 -6.36 7.99 -15.09
N THR A 112 -7.49 7.39 -14.73
CA THR A 112 -7.76 6.87 -13.40
C THR A 112 -8.43 5.51 -13.46
N SER A 113 -8.15 4.65 -12.49
CA SER A 113 -8.78 3.35 -12.33
C SER A 113 -9.06 3.05 -10.87
N PHE A 114 -10.10 2.25 -10.64
CA PHE A 114 -10.54 1.84 -9.31
C PHE A 114 -10.95 0.37 -9.37
N LYS A 115 -10.40 -0.46 -8.49
CA LYS A 115 -10.74 -1.88 -8.40
C LYS A 115 -10.72 -2.33 -6.94
N SER A 116 -11.71 -3.13 -6.56
CA SER A 116 -11.73 -3.83 -5.27
C SER A 116 -11.68 -5.33 -5.52
N MET A 117 -10.83 -6.03 -4.77
CA MET A 117 -10.65 -7.48 -4.92
C MET A 117 -10.57 -8.14 -3.54
N PRO A 118 -11.30 -9.23 -3.28
CA PRO A 118 -11.04 -10.06 -2.12
C PRO A 118 -9.66 -10.70 -2.28
N VAL A 119 -8.88 -10.73 -1.20
CA VAL A 119 -7.53 -11.32 -1.16
C VAL A 119 -7.36 -12.11 0.13
N THR A 120 -6.74 -13.27 0.04
CA THR A 120 -6.28 -14.02 1.21
C THR A 120 -4.87 -13.57 1.58
N LEU A 121 -4.58 -13.45 2.88
CA LEU A 121 -3.24 -13.11 3.36
C LEU A 121 -2.19 -14.10 2.82
N GLY A 122 -1.11 -13.58 2.26
CA GLY A 122 -0.05 -14.36 1.60
C GLY A 122 -0.29 -14.66 0.12
N GLU A 123 -1.47 -14.40 -0.42
CA GLU A 123 -1.72 -14.52 -1.85
C GLU A 123 -1.23 -13.28 -2.61
N SER A 124 -0.61 -13.50 -3.76
CA SER A 124 -0.26 -12.44 -4.72
C SER A 124 -1.45 -12.15 -5.64
N VAL A 125 -1.80 -10.89 -5.81
CA VAL A 125 -2.75 -10.43 -6.82
C VAL A 125 -2.09 -9.51 -7.83
N VAL A 126 -2.45 -9.68 -9.10
CA VAL A 126 -1.96 -8.82 -10.18
C VAL A 126 -3.00 -7.77 -10.55
N PHE A 127 -2.58 -6.52 -10.53
CA PHE A 127 -3.37 -5.35 -10.84
C PHE A 127 -2.78 -4.60 -12.04
N PHE A 128 -3.63 -4.32 -13.03
CA PHE A 128 -3.30 -3.61 -14.26
C PHE A 128 -4.02 -2.26 -14.28
N PRO A 129 -3.46 -1.19 -13.69
CA PRO A 129 -4.15 0.08 -13.53
C PRO A 129 -4.57 0.76 -14.84
N LEU A 130 -3.96 0.39 -15.97
CA LEU A 130 -4.25 0.97 -17.30
C LEU A 130 -4.76 -0.04 -18.33
N GLY A 131 -5.22 -1.22 -17.89
CA GLY A 131 -5.80 -2.24 -18.76
C GLY A 131 -4.93 -3.49 -18.92
N ALA A 132 -5.58 -4.60 -19.28
CA ALA A 132 -4.93 -5.89 -19.50
C ALA A 132 -4.55 -6.06 -20.97
N ARG A 133 -3.55 -6.93 -21.25
CA ARG A 133 -3.49 -7.59 -22.56
C ARG A 133 -4.72 -8.48 -22.71
N VAL A 134 -5.59 -8.13 -23.66
CA VAL A 134 -6.41 -9.10 -24.40
C VAL A 134 -6.13 -8.88 -25.87
N ASP A 135 -5.60 -9.92 -26.50
CA ASP A 135 -5.37 -10.01 -27.94
C ASP A 135 -6.65 -9.68 -28.72
N GLY A 136 -6.60 -8.67 -29.59
CA GLY A 136 -7.61 -8.45 -30.63
C GLY A 136 -8.57 -7.26 -30.49
N ILE A 137 -8.47 -6.44 -29.43
CA ILE A 137 -9.13 -5.13 -29.41
C ILE A 137 -8.06 -4.07 -29.60
N ALA A 138 -7.87 -3.65 -30.86
CA ALA A 138 -7.17 -2.41 -31.13
C ALA A 138 -7.98 -1.29 -30.47
N LEU A 139 -7.39 -0.62 -29.49
CA LEU A 139 -7.85 0.71 -29.12
C LEU A 139 -7.53 1.59 -30.32
N GLU A 140 -8.53 1.76 -31.19
CA GLU A 140 -8.45 2.69 -32.31
C GLU A 140 -8.13 4.07 -31.74
N ASP A 141 -7.00 4.62 -32.16
CA ASP A 141 -6.33 5.82 -31.64
C ASP A 141 -5.64 5.68 -30.27
N ASP A 142 -4.34 5.37 -30.26
CA ASP A 142 -3.46 6.01 -29.27
C ASP A 142 -1.96 5.85 -29.61
N GLU A 143 -1.35 6.99 -29.90
CA GLU A 143 0.10 7.24 -29.97
C GLU A 143 0.87 6.88 -28.66
N TYR A 144 0.19 6.31 -27.66
CA TYR A 144 0.70 5.95 -26.34
C TYR A 144 0.35 4.51 -25.92
N ALA A 145 -0.08 3.67 -26.86
CA ALA A 145 -0.32 2.22 -26.65
C ALA A 145 0.95 1.42 -26.29
N GLY A 146 2.10 2.09 -26.18
CA GLY A 146 3.40 1.45 -25.94
C GLY A 146 3.65 0.98 -24.52
N PHE A 147 3.00 1.52 -23.48
CA PHE A 147 3.36 1.16 -22.09
C PHE A 147 2.28 0.35 -21.37
N ASN A 148 2.68 -0.79 -20.82
CA ASN A 148 1.87 -1.61 -19.92
C ASN A 148 2.45 -1.57 -18.51
N ILE A 149 1.60 -1.24 -17.53
CA ILE A 149 1.96 -1.16 -16.12
C ILE A 149 1.34 -2.35 -15.40
N GLU A 150 2.20 -3.17 -14.80
CA GLU A 150 1.83 -4.36 -14.05
C GLU A 150 2.26 -4.18 -12.60
N LEU A 151 1.34 -4.47 -11.69
CA LEU A 151 1.58 -4.42 -10.25
C LEU A 151 1.19 -5.77 -9.66
N GLU A 152 2.15 -6.48 -9.11
CA GLU A 152 1.90 -7.63 -8.25
C GLU A 152 1.90 -7.14 -6.80
N VAL A 153 0.86 -7.48 -6.06
CA VAL A 153 0.68 -7.06 -4.67
C VAL A 153 0.39 -8.28 -3.82
N GLN A 154 1.15 -8.43 -2.74
CA GLN A 154 0.94 -9.44 -1.73
C GLN A 154 0.80 -8.76 -0.37
N VAL A 155 -0.24 -9.12 0.38
CA VAL A 155 -0.45 -8.61 1.73
C VAL A 155 -0.25 -9.74 2.73
N VAL A 156 0.62 -9.54 3.72
CA VAL A 156 0.93 -10.53 4.76
C VAL A 156 0.83 -9.90 6.15
N PRO A 157 0.60 -10.68 7.22
CA PRO A 157 0.82 -10.22 8.58
C PRO A 157 2.24 -9.65 8.72
N TYR A 158 2.37 -8.48 9.36
CA TYR A 158 3.69 -7.97 9.67
C TYR A 158 4.32 -8.81 10.78
N GLN A 159 5.51 -9.32 10.54
CA GLN A 159 6.33 -9.96 11.55
C GLN A 159 7.50 -9.05 11.86
N THR A 160 7.60 -8.60 13.10
CA THR A 160 8.84 -8.00 13.60
C THR A 160 9.91 -9.10 13.55
N ALA A 161 11.06 -8.83 12.92
CA ALA A 161 12.19 -9.76 12.99
C ALA A 161 12.44 -10.08 14.48
N ALA A 162 12.40 -11.36 14.84
CA ALA A 162 12.71 -11.78 16.20
C ALA A 162 14.15 -11.36 16.51
N GLU A 163 14.33 -10.46 17.48
CA GLU A 163 15.64 -10.13 18.08
C GLU A 163 16.19 -11.32 18.89
#